data_AF-A0A6I3SLW4-F1
#
_entry.id   AF-A0A6I3SLW4-F1
#
_cell.length_a   1.000
_cell.length_b   1.000
_cell.length_c   1.000
_cell.angle_alpha   90.00
_cell.angle_beta   90.00
_cell.angle_gamma   90.00
#
_symmetry.space_group_name_H-M   'P 1'
#
loop_
_entity.id
_entity.type
_entity.pdbx_description
1 polymer ?
#
loop_
_entity_poly.entity_id
_entity_poly.type
_entity_poly.pdbx_seq_one_letter_code
_entity_poly.pdbx_strand_id
1 'polypeptide(L)'
;MTSLSACADIKKLNTTPKISSQERPQVSVDNQTERIDNQTPVFMKSIKNLTDKELLYNYINGLEIALVEKNELNFKNSDEIPSEALSMFFLYSLDHSKYEEYERLWYSQKDNMFHIPIKDIRAQLDRYFEHYLLESTKIIGYSATENAVVLRTITGFGGDVWTKIKDKKFDQDKLTLLVDFYEDDSFKKVIYTKEYVIRFYETGYFLLSVTKK
;
A
#
# COMPACT_ATOMS: atom_id res chain seq x y z
N MET A 1 -30.77 44.67 14.33
CA MET A 1 -30.97 44.66 15.79
C MET A 1 -29.91 43.74 16.38
N THR A 2 -29.19 44.24 17.42
CA THR A 2 -28.28 43.55 18.38
C THR A 2 -27.10 42.76 17.78
N SER A 3 -25.82 43.18 17.82
CA SER A 3 -24.86 43.51 18.93
C SER A 3 -24.74 42.39 19.98
N LEU A 4 -23.60 41.93 20.51
CA LEU A 4 -22.27 42.47 20.91
C LEU A 4 -21.16 41.41 20.60
N SER A 5 -19.89 41.70 20.25
CA SER A 5 -18.75 42.38 20.91
C SER A 5 -18.08 41.64 22.10
N ALA A 6 -16.75 41.39 21.96
CA ALA A 6 -15.63 41.49 22.93
C ALA A 6 -14.53 40.44 22.57
N CYS A 7 -13.35 40.75 21.99
CA CYS A 7 -12.16 41.45 22.48
C CYS A 7 -11.57 40.94 23.82
N ALA A 8 -10.33 40.41 23.78
CA ALA A 8 -9.22 40.85 24.64
C ALA A 8 -7.87 40.20 24.27
N ASP A 9 -6.94 41.03 23.80
CA ASP A 9 -5.49 40.85 23.80
C ASP A 9 -4.92 40.78 25.23
N ILE A 10 -3.89 39.96 25.45
CA ILE A 10 -3.00 40.10 26.61
C ILE A 10 -1.54 40.15 26.16
N LYS A 11 -0.87 41.16 26.73
CA LYS A 11 0.41 41.78 26.38
C LYS A 11 1.64 40.91 26.69
N LYS A 12 2.67 41.12 25.87
CA LYS A 12 4.09 40.90 26.18
C LYS A 12 4.50 41.60 27.49
N LEU A 13 5.31 40.93 28.30
CA LEU A 13 6.21 41.60 29.25
C LEU A 13 7.60 40.94 29.18
N ASN A 14 8.57 41.68 28.64
CA ASN A 14 9.99 41.39 28.74
C ASN A 14 10.55 42.19 29.94
N THR A 15 11.22 41.52 30.88
CA THR A 15 12.23 42.14 31.76
C THR A 15 13.20 41.06 32.25
N THR A 16 14.50 41.34 32.13
CA THR A 16 15.64 40.60 32.69
C THR A 16 16.54 41.65 33.40
N PRO A 17 17.56 41.32 34.23
CA PRO A 17 17.81 40.18 35.12
C PRO A 17 18.11 40.64 36.57
N LYS A 18 18.19 39.70 37.53
CA LYS A 18 19.13 39.83 38.67
C LYS A 18 19.53 38.45 39.20
N ILE A 19 20.84 38.22 39.17
CA ILE A 19 21.55 37.03 39.64
C ILE A 19 21.64 37.09 41.17
N SER A 20 21.29 36.01 41.86
CA SER A 20 21.78 35.71 43.21
C SER A 20 21.99 34.21 43.32
N SER A 21 23.24 33.84 43.54
CA SER A 21 23.78 32.50 43.68
C SER A 21 23.24 31.81 44.94
N GLN A 22 22.82 30.55 44.84
CA GLN A 22 22.89 29.59 45.94
C GLN A 22 22.70 28.14 45.44
N GLU A 23 23.26 27.22 46.21
CA GLU A 23 23.86 25.96 45.76
C GLU A 23 22.90 24.84 45.35
N ARG A 24 23.46 23.95 44.53
CA ARG A 24 22.86 22.77 43.90
C ARG A 24 22.88 21.57 44.86
N PRO A 25 21.80 20.78 44.96
CA PRO A 25 21.95 19.33 45.17
C PRO A 25 21.80 18.59 43.84
N GLN A 26 22.71 17.65 43.59
CA GLN A 26 22.71 16.78 42.43
C GLN A 26 21.41 15.97 42.35
N VAL A 27 20.68 16.10 41.23
CA VAL A 27 19.65 15.15 40.83
C VAL A 27 20.29 14.19 39.83
N SER A 28 20.23 12.91 40.18
CA SER A 28 20.64 11.77 39.37
C SER A 28 20.04 11.82 37.96
N VAL A 29 20.90 11.74 36.96
CA VAL A 29 20.51 11.51 35.56
C VAL A 29 20.13 10.04 35.45
N ASP A 30 18.86 9.73 35.71
CA ASP A 30 18.27 8.50 35.20
C ASP A 30 17.98 8.72 33.71
N ASN A 31 18.95 8.32 32.88
CA ASN A 31 18.72 8.00 31.48
C ASN A 31 17.84 6.76 31.41
N GLN A 32 16.53 6.93 31.61
CA GLN A 32 15.57 6.01 31.04
C GLN A 32 15.39 6.40 29.58
N THR A 33 16.26 5.85 28.73
CA THR A 33 15.91 5.60 27.34
C THR A 33 14.61 4.81 27.36
N GLU A 34 13.49 5.48 27.09
CA GLU A 34 12.19 4.84 26.98
C GLU A 34 12.32 3.67 26.00
N ARG A 35 12.09 2.48 26.54
CA ARG A 35 11.91 1.26 25.75
C ARG A 35 10.81 1.57 24.74
N ILE A 36 11.12 1.42 23.46
CA ILE A 36 10.11 1.43 22.40
C ILE A 36 9.11 0.33 22.77
N ASP A 37 7.92 0.74 23.18
CA ASP A 37 6.86 -0.17 23.59
C ASP A 37 6.49 -1.03 22.37
N ASN A 38 6.66 -2.35 22.53
CA ASN A 38 6.33 -3.40 21.56
C ASN A 38 4.80 -3.57 21.42
N GLN A 39 4.07 -2.47 21.22
CA GLN A 39 2.62 -2.54 21.16
C GLN A 39 2.18 -2.70 19.70
N THR A 40 1.63 -3.87 19.39
CA THR A 40 0.95 -4.13 18.12
C THR A 40 -0.09 -3.03 17.89
N PRO A 41 -0.09 -2.34 16.72
CA PRO A 41 -1.07 -1.30 16.43
C PRO A 41 -2.51 -1.82 16.53
N VAL A 42 -3.46 -0.96 16.94
CA VAL A 42 -4.86 -1.36 17.15
C VAL A 42 -5.48 -1.94 15.89
N PHE A 43 -5.18 -1.37 14.72
CA PHE A 43 -5.66 -1.86 13.43
C PHE A 43 -5.17 -3.28 13.11
N MET A 44 -4.02 -3.72 13.64
CA MET A 44 -3.54 -5.08 13.40
C MET A 44 -4.39 -6.14 14.11
N LYS A 45 -5.19 -5.76 15.11
CA LYS A 45 -6.12 -6.70 15.75
C LYS A 45 -7.18 -7.20 14.76
N SER A 46 -7.69 -6.35 13.86
CA SER A 46 -8.65 -6.79 12.84
C SER A 46 -8.00 -7.75 11.85
N ILE A 47 -6.77 -7.44 11.40
CA ILE A 47 -6.01 -8.29 10.47
C ILE A 47 -5.71 -9.67 11.09
N LYS A 48 -5.30 -9.70 12.37
CA LYS A 48 -5.02 -10.95 13.11
C LYS A 48 -6.25 -11.84 13.30
N ASN A 49 -7.45 -11.25 13.29
CA ASN A 49 -8.71 -11.97 13.44
C ASN A 49 -9.26 -12.53 12.12
N LEU A 50 -8.66 -12.17 10.97
CA LEU A 50 -9.06 -12.73 9.69
C LEU A 50 -8.74 -14.24 9.62
N THR A 51 -9.69 -14.99 9.09
CA THR A 51 -9.50 -16.39 8.72
C THR A 51 -8.52 -16.50 7.56
N ASP A 52 -7.95 -17.69 7.36
CA ASP A 52 -7.04 -17.91 6.23
C ASP A 52 -7.71 -17.64 4.88
N LYS A 53 -9.00 -17.97 4.76
CA LYS A 53 -9.80 -17.68 3.56
C LYS A 53 -9.91 -16.18 3.32
N GLU A 54 -10.15 -15.39 4.37
CA GLU A 54 -10.25 -13.93 4.24
C GLU A 54 -8.89 -13.30 3.94
N LEU A 55 -7.79 -13.80 4.53
CA LEU A 55 -6.44 -13.34 4.20
C LEU A 55 -6.10 -13.59 2.72
N LEU A 56 -6.39 -14.80 2.23
CA LEU A 56 -6.19 -15.15 0.82
C LEU A 56 -7.06 -14.28 -0.09
N TYR A 57 -8.35 -14.13 0.23
CA TYR A 57 -9.28 -13.33 -0.57
C TYR A 57 -8.90 -11.86 -0.62
N ASN A 58 -8.55 -11.25 0.53
CA ASN A 58 -8.30 -9.82 0.63
C ASN A 58 -6.94 -9.39 0.06
N TYR A 59 -5.93 -10.27 0.09
CA TYR A 59 -4.55 -9.85 -0.19
C TYR A 59 -3.83 -10.66 -1.28
N ILE A 60 -4.28 -11.87 -1.61
CA ILE A 60 -3.51 -12.80 -2.46
C ILE A 60 -4.25 -13.18 -3.73
N ASN A 61 -5.48 -13.69 -3.64
CA ASN A 61 -6.10 -14.37 -4.76
C ASN A 61 -6.40 -13.45 -5.94
N GLY A 62 -6.96 -12.26 -5.68
CA GLY A 62 -7.23 -11.29 -6.75
C GLY A 62 -5.93 -10.79 -7.42
N LEU A 63 -4.88 -10.60 -6.63
CA LEU A 63 -3.55 -10.22 -7.11
C LEU A 63 -3.00 -11.27 -8.08
N GLU A 64 -3.03 -12.53 -7.69
CA GLU A 64 -2.46 -13.64 -8.47
C GLU A 64 -3.32 -14.02 -9.69
N ILE A 65 -4.61 -13.70 -9.67
CA ILE A 65 -5.47 -13.78 -10.87
C ILE A 65 -5.10 -12.69 -11.87
N ALA A 66 -4.80 -11.48 -11.40
CA ALA A 66 -4.52 -10.34 -12.27
C ALA A 66 -3.09 -10.32 -12.84
N LEU A 67 -2.11 -10.76 -12.05
CA LEU A 67 -0.68 -10.65 -12.34
C LEU A 67 -0.08 -12.03 -12.61
N VAL A 68 -0.21 -12.48 -13.86
CA VAL A 68 0.25 -13.81 -14.32
C VAL A 68 1.39 -13.70 -15.33
N GLU A 69 2.07 -14.83 -15.55
CA GLU A 69 3.14 -14.99 -16.55
C GLU A 69 4.22 -13.90 -16.42
N LYS A 70 4.45 -13.12 -17.49
CA LYS A 70 5.46 -12.05 -17.52
C LYS A 70 5.20 -10.91 -16.51
N ASN A 71 3.98 -10.83 -15.98
CA ASN A 71 3.59 -9.82 -15.00
C ASN A 71 3.49 -10.40 -13.58
N GLU A 72 3.82 -11.68 -13.38
CA GLU A 72 3.87 -12.32 -12.07
C GLU A 72 4.75 -11.51 -11.11
N LEU A 73 4.23 -11.20 -9.92
CA LEU A 73 5.02 -10.55 -8.89
C LEU A 73 6.00 -11.56 -8.27
N ASN A 74 7.29 -11.28 -8.43
CA ASN A 74 8.39 -11.99 -7.81
C ASN A 74 9.56 -11.03 -7.60
N PHE A 75 9.60 -10.37 -6.44
CA PHE A 75 10.54 -9.31 -6.10
C PHE A 75 10.89 -9.32 -4.62
N LYS A 76 12.13 -8.95 -4.30
CA LYS A 76 12.57 -8.71 -2.91
C LYS A 76 12.43 -7.24 -2.53
N ASN A 77 12.64 -6.36 -3.50
CA ASN A 77 12.54 -4.90 -3.36
C ASN A 77 11.62 -4.37 -4.46
N SER A 78 10.82 -3.34 -4.18
CA SER A 78 9.82 -2.88 -5.15
C SER A 78 10.40 -2.21 -6.41
N ASP A 79 11.67 -1.82 -6.41
CA ASP A 79 12.39 -1.31 -7.59
C ASP A 79 12.73 -2.39 -8.61
N GLU A 80 12.67 -3.68 -8.21
CA GLU A 80 12.84 -4.84 -9.09
C GLU A 80 11.57 -5.13 -9.91
N ILE A 81 10.41 -4.56 -9.55
CA ILE A 81 9.14 -4.84 -10.21
C ILE A 81 9.14 -4.24 -11.61
N PRO A 82 8.91 -5.04 -12.68
CA PRO A 82 8.81 -4.51 -14.04
C PRO A 82 7.71 -3.45 -14.16
N SER A 83 7.97 -2.37 -14.91
CA SER A 83 6.99 -1.29 -15.07
C SER A 83 5.66 -1.74 -15.70
N GLU A 84 5.70 -2.77 -16.55
CA GLU A 84 4.48 -3.40 -17.08
C GLU A 84 3.67 -4.10 -15.97
N ALA A 85 4.33 -4.82 -15.06
CA ALA A 85 3.66 -5.44 -13.91
C ALA A 85 3.07 -4.39 -12.95
N LEU A 86 3.77 -3.26 -12.74
CA LEU A 86 3.23 -2.13 -11.99
C LEU A 86 1.99 -1.53 -12.67
N SER A 87 1.99 -1.38 -14.00
CA SER A 87 0.82 -0.93 -14.76
C SER A 87 -0.38 -1.89 -14.61
N MET A 88 -0.13 -3.20 -14.65
CA MET A 88 -1.16 -4.21 -14.42
C MET A 88 -1.67 -4.21 -12.98
N PHE A 89 -0.79 -4.05 -12.00
CA PHE A 89 -1.18 -3.91 -10.60
C PHE A 89 -2.06 -2.67 -10.40
N PHE A 90 -1.71 -1.55 -11.04
CA PHE A 90 -2.52 -0.34 -11.03
C PHE A 90 -3.97 -0.64 -11.44
N LEU A 91 -4.18 -1.31 -12.58
CA LEU A 91 -5.51 -1.68 -13.06
C LEU A 91 -6.24 -2.60 -12.09
N TYR A 92 -5.55 -3.60 -11.54
CA TYR A 92 -6.09 -4.51 -10.52
C TYR A 92 -6.56 -3.77 -9.26
N SER A 93 -5.79 -2.76 -8.85
CA SER A 93 -6.02 -2.04 -7.59
C SER A 93 -7.13 -0.98 -7.65
N LEU A 94 -7.74 -0.77 -8.82
CA LEU A 94 -8.84 0.18 -8.98
C LEU A 94 -10.08 -0.29 -8.21
N ASP A 95 -10.77 0.66 -7.60
CA ASP A 95 -12.05 0.38 -6.94
C ASP A 95 -13.14 0.25 -8.02
N HIS A 96 -13.51 -0.98 -8.35
CA HIS A 96 -14.49 -1.25 -9.40
C HIS A 96 -15.87 -0.59 -9.14
N SER A 97 -16.19 -0.23 -7.90
CA SER A 97 -17.42 0.53 -7.60
C SER A 97 -17.38 1.98 -8.12
N LYS A 98 -16.19 2.48 -8.46
CA LYS A 98 -15.95 3.83 -8.98
C LYS A 98 -15.71 3.88 -10.49
N TYR A 99 -16.11 2.83 -11.22
CA TYR A 99 -15.88 2.74 -12.65
C TYR A 99 -16.37 3.99 -13.42
N GLU A 100 -17.56 4.50 -13.10
CA GLU A 100 -18.11 5.70 -13.75
C GLU A 100 -17.24 6.96 -13.53
N GLU A 101 -16.55 7.05 -12.39
CA GLU A 101 -15.61 8.15 -12.13
C GLU A 101 -14.37 8.00 -13.02
N TYR A 102 -13.80 6.80 -13.12
CA TYR A 102 -12.65 6.53 -13.99
C TYR A 102 -12.98 6.74 -15.46
N GLU A 103 -14.17 6.34 -15.90
CA GLU A 103 -14.66 6.57 -17.26
C GLU A 103 -14.75 8.07 -17.56
N ARG A 104 -15.32 8.87 -16.65
CA ARG A 104 -15.36 10.34 -16.80
C ARG A 104 -13.96 10.98 -16.83
N LEU A 105 -13.01 10.44 -16.07
CA LEU A 105 -11.66 10.99 -15.94
C LEU A 105 -10.77 10.66 -17.14
N TRP A 106 -10.85 9.43 -17.65
CA TRP A 106 -9.86 8.88 -18.57
C TRP A 106 -10.42 8.46 -19.92
N TYR A 107 -11.73 8.21 -20.06
CA TYR A 107 -12.27 7.70 -21.32
C TYR A 107 -12.48 8.82 -22.35
N SER A 108 -11.89 8.64 -23.52
CA SER A 108 -12.06 9.51 -24.68
C SER A 108 -13.06 8.89 -25.65
N GLN A 109 -14.16 9.61 -25.89
CA GLN A 109 -15.16 9.21 -26.90
C GLN A 109 -14.66 9.42 -28.34
N LYS A 110 -13.55 10.14 -28.55
CA LYS A 110 -13.03 10.43 -29.90
C LYS A 110 -12.45 9.18 -30.57
N ASP A 111 -11.81 8.34 -29.79
CA ASP A 111 -11.10 7.12 -30.21
C ASP A 111 -11.55 5.87 -29.46
N ASN A 112 -12.46 6.01 -28.49
CA ASN A 112 -13.01 4.92 -27.67
C ASN A 112 -11.94 4.19 -26.85
N MET A 113 -11.02 4.97 -26.26
CA MET A 113 -9.91 4.49 -25.45
C MET A 113 -9.86 5.20 -24.10
N PHE A 114 -9.27 4.54 -23.10
CA PHE A 114 -8.89 5.16 -21.85
C PHE A 114 -7.47 5.73 -21.98
N HIS A 115 -7.30 6.98 -21.59
CA HIS A 115 -6.03 7.71 -21.58
C HIS A 115 -5.68 8.01 -20.13
N ILE A 116 -4.90 7.13 -19.52
CA ILE A 116 -4.62 7.17 -18.08
C ILE A 116 -3.30 7.91 -17.86
N PRO A 117 -3.30 9.11 -17.26
CA PRO A 117 -2.07 9.86 -17.03
C PRO A 117 -1.10 9.09 -16.14
N ILE A 118 0.20 9.13 -16.46
CA ILE A 118 1.23 8.46 -15.64
C ILE A 118 1.21 8.94 -14.17
N LYS A 119 0.84 10.21 -13.93
CA LYS A 119 0.67 10.75 -12.57
C LYS A 119 -0.41 10.04 -11.76
N ASP A 120 -1.49 9.59 -12.40
CA ASP A 120 -2.62 8.94 -11.73
C ASP A 120 -2.26 7.48 -11.41
N ILE A 121 -1.53 6.83 -12.32
CA ILE A 121 -0.92 5.51 -12.08
C ILE A 121 0.02 5.56 -10.88
N ARG A 122 0.93 6.54 -10.83
CA ARG A 122 1.84 6.73 -9.68
C ARG A 122 1.09 6.96 -8.38
N ALA A 123 0.14 7.89 -8.36
CA ALA A 123 -0.63 8.20 -7.16
C ALA A 123 -1.35 6.98 -6.57
N GLN A 124 -1.80 6.07 -7.43
CA GLN A 124 -2.40 4.81 -7.02
C GLN A 124 -1.36 3.80 -6.51
N LEU A 125 -0.21 3.66 -7.18
CA LEU A 125 0.88 2.76 -6.79
C LEU A 125 1.57 3.17 -5.48
N ASP A 126 1.65 4.49 -5.20
CA ASP A 126 2.22 5.05 -3.96
C ASP A 126 1.48 4.56 -2.70
N ARG A 127 0.29 3.99 -2.85
CA ARG A 127 -0.48 3.39 -1.75
C ARG A 127 -0.04 1.96 -1.40
N TYR A 128 0.70 1.30 -2.29
CA TYR A 128 0.98 -0.14 -2.20
C TYR A 128 2.46 -0.49 -2.23
N PHE A 129 3.30 0.37 -2.82
CA PHE A 129 4.73 0.13 -2.95
C PHE A 129 5.54 1.33 -2.49
N GLU A 130 6.64 1.06 -1.81
CA GLU A 130 7.65 2.06 -1.49
C GLU A 130 8.83 1.91 -2.43
N HIS A 131 9.40 3.03 -2.88
CA HIS A 131 10.64 3.03 -3.67
C HIS A 131 10.59 2.26 -5.01
N TYR A 132 9.42 2.02 -5.58
CA TYR A 132 9.29 1.39 -6.89
C TYR A 132 9.84 2.28 -8.02
N LEU A 133 10.25 1.65 -9.12
CA LEU A 133 10.72 2.33 -10.32
C LEU A 133 9.73 2.13 -11.48
N LEU A 134 8.97 3.18 -11.78
CA LEU A 134 8.08 3.21 -12.94
C LEU A 134 8.74 3.94 -14.10
N GLU A 135 9.21 3.19 -15.09
CA GLU A 135 9.69 3.69 -16.37
C GLU A 135 8.55 3.62 -17.39
N SER A 136 7.90 4.76 -17.66
CA SER A 136 6.68 4.80 -18.48
C SER A 136 6.88 4.25 -19.90
N THR A 137 8.07 4.42 -20.48
CA THR A 137 8.43 3.89 -21.80
C THR A 137 8.48 2.37 -21.88
N LYS A 138 8.49 1.67 -20.73
CA LYS A 138 8.43 0.20 -20.65
C LYS A 138 7.01 -0.34 -20.48
N ILE A 139 5.99 0.53 -20.46
CA ILE A 139 4.59 0.15 -20.33
C ILE A 139 3.96 0.02 -21.71
N ILE A 140 3.27 -1.09 -21.97
CA ILE A 140 2.52 -1.32 -23.20
C ILE A 140 1.40 -0.29 -23.29
N GLY A 141 1.28 0.36 -24.46
CA GLY A 141 0.28 1.40 -24.70
C GLY A 141 0.69 2.79 -24.21
N TYR A 142 1.91 2.99 -23.70
CA TYR A 142 2.39 4.33 -23.34
C TYR A 142 2.50 5.26 -24.55
N SER A 143 1.87 6.44 -24.45
CA SER A 143 1.98 7.57 -25.36
C SER A 143 2.88 8.65 -24.74
N ALA A 144 4.04 8.88 -25.34
CA ALA A 144 4.96 9.96 -24.91
C ALA A 144 4.35 11.35 -25.13
N THR A 145 3.54 11.53 -26.17
CA THR A 145 2.87 12.80 -26.49
C THR A 145 1.90 13.22 -25.40
N GLU A 146 1.17 12.26 -24.85
CA GLU A 146 0.14 12.52 -23.84
C GLU A 146 0.63 12.27 -22.42
N ASN A 147 1.80 11.64 -22.28
CA ASN A 147 2.33 11.10 -21.05
C ASN A 147 1.28 10.26 -20.28
N ALA A 148 0.65 9.36 -21.03
CA ALA A 148 -0.45 8.51 -20.58
C ALA A 148 -0.30 7.09 -21.11
N VAL A 149 -0.87 6.12 -20.42
CA VAL A 149 -1.07 4.77 -20.96
C VAL A 149 -2.43 4.76 -21.64
N VAL A 150 -2.47 4.32 -22.90
CA VAL A 150 -3.68 4.26 -23.73
C VAL A 150 -4.13 2.82 -23.92
N LEU A 151 -5.32 2.49 -23.44
CA LEU A 151 -5.83 1.12 -23.39
C LEU A 151 -7.34 1.06 -23.60
N ARG A 152 -7.82 -0.09 -24.07
CA ARG A 152 -9.23 -0.26 -24.48
C ARG A 152 -10.19 -0.53 -23.33
N THR A 153 -9.69 -1.10 -22.24
CA THR A 153 -10.49 -1.44 -21.04
C THR A 153 -9.62 -1.34 -19.80
N ILE A 154 -10.20 -0.87 -18.71
CA ILE A 154 -9.56 -0.78 -17.38
C ILE A 154 -10.07 -1.87 -16.41
N THR A 155 -10.89 -2.79 -16.91
CA THR A 155 -11.45 -3.93 -16.17
C THR A 155 -11.30 -5.22 -16.97
N GLY A 156 -11.64 -6.35 -16.36
CA GLY A 156 -11.69 -7.65 -17.04
C GLY A 156 -10.76 -8.71 -16.47
N PHE A 157 -10.25 -8.53 -15.26
CA PHE A 157 -9.57 -9.61 -14.55
C PHE A 157 -10.57 -10.72 -14.22
N GLY A 158 -10.20 -11.96 -14.53
CA GLY A 158 -10.99 -13.14 -14.26
C GLY A 158 -10.11 -14.37 -14.23
N GLY A 159 -10.61 -15.43 -13.62
CA GLY A 159 -9.87 -16.66 -13.40
C GLY A 159 -9.99 -17.13 -11.96
N ASP A 160 -9.42 -18.30 -11.71
CA ASP A 160 -9.39 -18.91 -10.40
C ASP A 160 -7.95 -19.25 -10.01
N VAL A 161 -7.70 -19.23 -8.70
CA VAL A 161 -6.44 -19.67 -8.14
C VAL A 161 -6.69 -20.52 -6.92
N TRP A 162 -6.02 -21.68 -6.85
CA TRP A 162 -6.21 -22.66 -5.80
C TRP A 162 -5.10 -22.51 -4.78
N THR A 163 -5.39 -21.84 -3.67
CA THR A 163 -4.38 -21.47 -2.66
C THR A 163 -4.72 -21.99 -1.27
N LYS A 164 -3.68 -22.30 -0.48
CA LYS A 164 -3.79 -22.49 0.97
C LYS A 164 -2.65 -21.79 1.68
N ILE A 165 -2.93 -21.19 2.83
CA ILE A 165 -1.88 -20.69 3.72
C ILE A 165 -1.21 -21.89 4.37
N LYS A 166 0.09 -22.03 4.09
CA LYS A 166 0.97 -23.03 4.69
C LYS A 166 1.49 -22.57 6.04
N ASP A 167 1.83 -21.29 6.14
CA ASP A 167 2.27 -20.67 7.39
C ASP A 167 1.96 -19.17 7.38
N LYS A 168 1.79 -18.59 8.57
CA LYS A 168 1.64 -17.15 8.73
C LYS A 168 2.31 -16.66 10.00
N LYS A 169 2.99 -15.52 9.89
CA LYS A 169 3.66 -14.87 11.02
C LYS A 169 3.25 -13.41 11.09
N PHE A 170 2.88 -12.97 12.28
CA PHE A 170 2.64 -11.57 12.57
C PHE A 170 3.81 -10.99 13.37
N ASP A 171 4.26 -9.81 12.98
CA ASP A 171 5.31 -9.07 13.68
C ASP A 171 4.99 -7.57 13.64
N GLN A 172 4.58 -7.01 14.78
CA GLN A 172 4.09 -5.63 14.88
C GLN A 172 3.00 -5.29 13.84
N ASP A 173 3.35 -4.50 12.82
CA ASP A 173 2.52 -4.05 11.70
C ASP A 173 2.69 -4.91 10.44
N LYS A 174 3.50 -5.98 10.50
CA LYS A 174 3.79 -6.87 9.37
C LYS A 174 3.07 -8.21 9.49
N LEU A 175 2.71 -8.74 8.34
CA LEU A 175 2.24 -10.09 8.11
C LEU A 175 3.14 -10.74 7.06
N THR A 176 3.70 -11.90 7.40
CA THR A 176 4.34 -12.80 6.44
C THR A 176 3.41 -13.97 6.19
N LEU A 177 3.04 -14.20 4.93
CA LEU A 177 2.24 -15.35 4.49
C LEU A 177 3.09 -16.26 3.62
N LEU A 178 3.11 -17.55 3.96
CA LEU A 178 3.60 -18.59 3.08
C LEU A 178 2.39 -19.29 2.47
N VAL A 179 2.23 -19.22 1.15
CA VAL A 179 1.04 -19.66 0.44
C VAL A 179 1.42 -20.73 -0.58
N ASP A 180 0.81 -21.91 -0.46
CA ASP A 180 0.92 -22.97 -1.45
C ASP A 180 -0.10 -22.73 -2.56
N PHE A 181 0.36 -22.87 -3.81
CA PHE A 181 -0.45 -22.83 -5.02
C PHE A 181 -0.63 -24.25 -5.51
N TYR A 182 -1.86 -24.61 -5.85
CA TYR A 182 -2.23 -25.96 -6.28
C TYR A 182 -2.60 -25.97 -7.76
N GLU A 183 -2.42 -27.12 -8.39
CA GLU A 183 -2.79 -27.35 -9.79
C GLU A 183 -4.29 -27.18 -10.04
N ASP A 184 -5.11 -27.64 -9.09
CA ASP A 184 -6.57 -27.65 -9.17
C ASP A 184 -7.23 -27.56 -7.77
N ASP A 185 -8.56 -27.50 -7.75
CA ASP A 185 -9.40 -27.43 -6.55
C ASP A 185 -9.42 -28.72 -5.72
N SER A 186 -8.74 -29.79 -6.16
CA SER A 186 -8.57 -31.00 -5.35
C SER A 186 -7.56 -30.79 -4.21
N PHE A 187 -6.73 -29.75 -4.32
CA PHE A 187 -5.66 -29.42 -3.38
C PHE A 187 -4.70 -30.59 -3.07
N LYS A 188 -4.46 -31.46 -4.05
CA LYS A 188 -3.58 -32.64 -3.89
C LYS A 188 -2.13 -32.38 -4.28
N LYS A 189 -1.88 -31.52 -5.27
CA LYS A 189 -0.56 -31.27 -5.83
C LYS A 189 -0.22 -29.78 -5.73
N VAL A 190 0.76 -29.46 -4.90
CA VAL A 190 1.36 -28.13 -4.84
C VAL A 190 2.26 -27.96 -6.05
N ILE A 191 2.06 -26.87 -6.81
CA ILE A 191 2.88 -26.53 -7.98
C ILE A 191 4.06 -25.63 -7.58
N TYR A 192 3.86 -24.73 -6.62
CA TYR A 192 4.89 -23.89 -6.01
C TYR A 192 4.38 -23.25 -4.72
N THR A 193 5.28 -22.65 -3.95
CA THR A 193 4.97 -21.86 -2.76
C THR A 193 5.47 -20.44 -2.96
N LYS A 194 4.67 -19.43 -2.58
CA LYS A 194 5.11 -18.03 -2.52
C LYS A 194 5.11 -17.50 -1.09
N GLU A 195 6.05 -16.62 -0.79
CA GLU A 195 6.09 -15.85 0.45
C GLU A 195 5.75 -14.40 0.17
N TYR A 196 4.76 -13.87 0.89
CA TYR A 196 4.32 -12.48 0.82
C TYR A 196 4.66 -11.80 2.14
N VAL A 197 5.30 -10.63 2.07
CA VAL A 197 5.54 -9.78 3.22
C VAL A 197 4.76 -8.49 3.04
N ILE A 198 3.79 -8.26 3.92
CA ILE A 198 2.84 -7.16 3.86
C ILE A 198 3.00 -6.33 5.13
N ARG A 199 3.12 -5.01 5.00
CA ARG A 199 3.11 -4.08 6.14
C ARG A 199 1.83 -3.26 6.11
N PHE A 200 1.05 -3.33 7.18
CA PHE A 200 -0.21 -2.62 7.32
C PHE A 200 -0.01 -1.25 7.96
N TYR A 201 -0.85 -0.31 7.54
CA TYR A 201 -1.08 0.95 8.23
C TYR A 201 -2.60 1.11 8.41
N GLU A 202 -3.03 2.17 9.09
CA GLU A 202 -4.41 2.32 9.56
C GLU A 202 -5.49 2.12 8.47
N THR A 203 -5.21 2.53 7.24
CA THR A 203 -6.18 2.52 6.13
C THR A 203 -5.75 1.67 4.93
N GLY A 204 -4.66 0.91 5.02
CA GLY A 204 -4.14 0.15 3.88
C GLY A 204 -2.92 -0.68 4.19
N TYR A 205 -2.16 -1.04 3.15
CA TYR A 205 -0.97 -1.87 3.26
C TYR A 205 0.04 -1.58 2.17
N PHE A 206 1.31 -1.82 2.49
CA PHE A 206 2.41 -1.92 1.54
C PHE A 206 2.78 -3.38 1.31
N LEU A 207 2.98 -3.74 0.05
CA LEU A 207 3.53 -5.03 -0.34
C LEU A 207 5.06 -4.91 -0.40
N LEU A 208 5.74 -5.41 0.64
CA LEU A 208 7.19 -5.22 0.80
C LEU A 208 7.99 -6.19 -0.07
N SER A 209 7.55 -7.44 -0.16
CA SER A 209 8.18 -8.45 -1.03
C SER A 209 7.20 -9.57 -1.39
N VAL A 210 7.39 -10.16 -2.56
CA VAL A 210 6.73 -11.40 -2.99
C VAL A 210 7.80 -12.30 -3.58
N THR A 211 8.06 -13.46 -2.99
CA THR A 211 9.10 -14.36 -3.49
C THR A 211 8.57 -15.76 -3.74
N LYS A 212 8.80 -16.27 -4.94
CA LYS A 212 8.50 -17.66 -5.30
C LYS A 212 9.64 -18.56 -4.82
N LYS A 213 9.31 -19.60 -4.05
CA LYS A 213 10.25 -20.57 -3.50
C LYS A 213 10.30 -21.84 -4.32
#